data_AF-P00655-F1
#
_entry.id   AF-P00655-F1
#
_cell.length_a   1.000
_cell.length_b   1.000
_cell.length_c   1.000
_cell.angle_alpha   90.00
_cell.angle_beta   90.00
_cell.angle_gamma   90.00
#
_symmetry.space_group_name_H-M   'P 1'
#
loop_
_entity.id
_entity.type
_entity.pdbx_description
1 polymer ?
#
loop_
_entity_poly.entity_id
_entity_poly.type
_entity_poly.pdbx_seq_one_letter_code
_entity_poly.pdbx_strand_id
1 'polypeptide(L)'
;MVAIKNLVLVALTAVTALAVPSPLEARAVTWTCLNDQKNPKTNKYETKRLLYNQNKAESNSHHAPLSDGKTGSSYPHWFTNGYDGDGKLPKGRTPIKFGKSDCDRPPKHSKDGNGKTDHYLLEFPTFPDGHDYKFDSKKPKENPGPARVIYTYPNKVFCGIIAHTKENQGELKLCSH
;
A
#
# COMPACT_ATOMS: atom_id res chain seq x y z
N MET A 1 26.29 -38.19 -67.72
CA MET A 1 25.14 -37.60 -67.00
C MET A 1 25.62 -37.23 -65.60
N VAL A 2 25.80 -35.93 -65.33
CA VAL A 2 26.25 -35.39 -64.03
C VAL A 2 25.43 -34.13 -63.77
N ALA A 3 24.72 -34.07 -62.64
CA ALA A 3 24.22 -32.86 -61.99
C ALA A 3 23.70 -33.25 -60.58
N ILE A 4 24.37 -32.94 -59.47
CA ILE A 4 24.57 -31.63 -58.80
C ILE A 4 23.39 -31.29 -57.84
N LYS A 5 23.76 -30.97 -56.59
CA LYS A 5 23.14 -30.00 -55.64
C LYS A 5 21.90 -30.40 -54.83
N ASN A 6 22.02 -30.46 -53.50
CA ASN A 6 21.98 -29.31 -52.58
C ASN A 6 21.81 -29.80 -51.13
N LEU A 7 22.73 -29.42 -50.25
CA LEU A 7 22.63 -29.62 -48.81
C LEU A 7 22.70 -28.23 -48.18
N VAL A 8 21.56 -27.72 -47.70
CA VAL A 8 21.46 -26.41 -47.05
C VAL A 8 21.23 -26.65 -45.56
N LEU A 9 22.23 -26.30 -44.76
CA LEU A 9 22.16 -26.22 -43.30
C LEU A 9 21.30 -25.02 -42.90
N VAL A 10 20.29 -25.24 -42.07
CA VAL A 10 19.51 -24.18 -41.41
C VAL A 10 20.14 -23.91 -40.05
N ALA A 11 20.71 -22.72 -39.88
CA ALA A 11 21.24 -22.23 -38.61
C ALA A 11 20.07 -21.78 -37.70
N LEU A 12 19.94 -22.39 -36.52
CA LEU A 12 19.05 -21.90 -35.46
C LEU A 12 19.64 -20.64 -34.82
N THR A 13 18.94 -19.52 -34.94
CA THR A 13 19.19 -18.31 -34.16
C THR A 13 18.43 -18.40 -32.84
N ALA A 14 19.16 -18.46 -31.72
CA ALA A 14 18.60 -18.37 -30.38
C ALA A 14 18.07 -16.95 -30.14
N VAL A 15 16.75 -16.82 -30.00
CA VAL A 15 16.11 -15.55 -29.61
C VAL A 15 16.30 -15.38 -28.11
N THR A 16 17.22 -14.49 -27.71
CA THR A 16 17.26 -13.95 -26.36
C THR A 16 16.01 -13.10 -26.16
N ALA A 17 15.01 -13.65 -25.48
CA ALA A 17 13.86 -12.91 -25.00
C ALA A 17 14.35 -11.91 -23.94
N LEU A 18 14.74 -10.71 -24.38
CA LEU A 18 14.82 -9.54 -23.50
C LEU A 18 13.40 -9.32 -22.99
N ALA A 19 13.18 -9.56 -21.69
CA ALA A 19 11.92 -9.26 -21.02
C ALA A 19 11.69 -7.74 -21.12
N VAL A 20 10.95 -7.33 -22.15
CA VAL A 20 10.45 -5.97 -22.29
C VAL A 20 9.55 -5.73 -21.09
N PRO A 21 9.76 -4.68 -20.29
CA PRO A 21 8.85 -4.36 -19.18
C PRO A 21 7.45 -4.26 -19.76
N SER A 22 6.52 -5.03 -19.19
CA SER A 22 5.15 -5.06 -19.67
C SER A 22 4.59 -3.63 -19.63
N PRO A 23 3.81 -3.17 -20.63
CA PRO A 23 3.29 -1.79 -20.68
C PRO A 23 2.47 -1.37 -19.45
N LEU A 24 2.07 -2.33 -18.60
CA LEU A 24 1.45 -2.09 -17.29
C LEU A 24 2.41 -1.47 -16.25
N GLU A 25 3.71 -1.75 -16.32
CA GLU A 25 4.69 -1.27 -15.34
C GLU A 25 5.09 0.19 -15.61
N ALA A 26 5.06 0.63 -16.88
CA ALA A 26 5.40 1.98 -17.30
C ALA A 26 4.36 3.06 -16.92
N ARG A 27 3.19 2.68 -16.38
CA ARG A 27 2.16 3.61 -15.88
C ARG A 27 2.04 3.65 -14.37
N ALA A 28 2.93 2.95 -13.65
CA ALA A 28 2.82 2.85 -12.21
C ALA A 28 3.10 4.21 -11.54
N VAL A 29 2.07 4.77 -10.90
CA VAL A 29 2.16 6.00 -10.11
C VAL A 29 3.09 5.77 -8.93
N THR A 30 4.07 6.66 -8.74
CA THR A 30 5.01 6.61 -7.62
C THR A 30 4.66 7.65 -6.57
N TRP A 31 4.33 7.20 -5.37
CA TRP A 31 4.02 8.04 -4.23
C TRP A 31 5.29 8.36 -3.43
N THR A 32 5.48 9.61 -3.07
CA THR A 32 6.55 10.10 -2.22
C THR A 32 6.00 10.49 -0.86
N CYS A 33 6.47 9.80 0.17
CA CYS A 33 6.17 10.14 1.57
C CYS A 33 7.39 10.82 2.22
N LEU A 34 7.12 11.78 3.10
CA LEU A 34 8.14 12.41 3.94
C LEU A 34 7.99 11.89 5.37
N ASN A 35 9.08 11.37 5.93
CA ASN A 35 9.10 10.80 7.27
C ASN A 35 10.40 11.17 7.99
N ASP A 36 10.29 11.84 9.14
CA ASP A 36 11.43 12.19 9.97
C ASP A 36 11.93 10.96 10.74
N GLN A 37 13.16 10.54 10.43
CA GLN A 37 13.78 9.36 11.06
C GLN A 37 15.01 9.79 11.85
N LYS A 38 15.20 9.17 13.02
CA LYS A 38 16.36 9.42 13.86
C LYS A 38 17.61 8.78 13.24
N ASN A 39 18.61 9.58 12.90
CA ASN A 39 19.89 9.05 12.46
C ASN A 39 20.65 8.46 13.65
N PRO A 40 20.99 7.15 13.65
CA PRO A 40 21.64 6.51 14.79
C PRO A 40 23.06 7.03 15.07
N LYS A 41 23.71 7.67 14.09
CA LYS A 41 25.07 8.23 14.26
C LYS A 41 25.06 9.62 14.90
N THR A 42 24.07 10.45 14.57
CA THR A 42 24.01 11.86 15.00
C THR A 42 22.95 12.11 16.08
N ASN A 43 22.07 11.14 16.33
CA ASN A 43 20.91 11.23 17.22
C ASN A 43 19.91 12.35 16.84
N LYS A 44 20.03 12.92 15.62
CA LYS A 44 19.15 13.96 15.08
C LYS A 44 18.10 13.37 14.15
N TYR A 45 16.95 14.04 14.06
CA TYR A 45 15.93 13.71 13.08
C TYR A 45 16.30 14.28 11.71
N GLU A 46 16.15 13.45 10.67
CA GLU A 46 16.34 13.82 9.28
C GLU A 46 15.11 13.40 8.48
N THR A 47 14.58 14.29 7.66
CA THR A 47 13.46 13.96 6.77
C THR A 47 13.93 13.02 5.67
N LYS A 48 13.38 11.81 5.65
CA LYS A 48 13.60 10.83 4.58
C LYS A 48 12.48 10.92 3.54
N ARG A 49 12.87 10.85 2.27
CA ARG A 49 11.95 10.67 1.14
C ARG A 49 11.82 9.18 0.86
N LEU A 50 10.63 8.64 1.04
CA LEU A 50 10.32 7.22 0.83
C LEU A 50 9.42 7.10 -0.39
N LEU A 51 9.81 6.26 -1.35
CA LEU A 51 9.10 6.06 -2.62
C LEU A 51 8.33 4.75 -2.58
N TYR A 52 7.05 4.81 -2.96
CA TYR A 52 6.15 3.66 -2.96
C TYR A 52 5.51 3.52 -4.34
N ASN A 53 5.50 2.31 -4.87
CA ASN A 53 4.82 1.99 -6.12
C ASN A 53 3.34 1.70 -5.83
N GLN A 54 2.42 2.42 -6.49
CA GLN A 54 0.99 2.27 -6.24
C GLN A 54 0.50 0.83 -6.47
N ASN A 55 0.91 0.18 -7.57
CA ASN A 55 0.46 -1.18 -7.89
C ASN A 55 0.88 -2.17 -6.80
N LYS A 56 2.07 -2.00 -6.22
CA LYS A 56 2.51 -2.84 -5.10
C LYS A 56 1.70 -2.59 -3.83
N ALA A 57 1.41 -1.32 -3.50
CA ALA A 57 0.56 -0.98 -2.36
C ALA A 57 -0.87 -1.52 -2.51
N GLU A 58 -1.46 -1.40 -3.70
CA GLU A 58 -2.75 -2.01 -4.03
C GLU A 58 -2.69 -3.54 -3.87
N SER A 59 -1.63 -4.18 -4.39
CA SER A 59 -1.41 -5.61 -4.22
C SER A 59 -1.34 -6.02 -2.74
N ASN A 60 -0.64 -5.26 -1.88
CA ASN A 60 -0.60 -5.55 -0.44
C ASN A 60 -2.00 -5.50 0.17
N SER A 61 -2.84 -4.53 -0.22
CA SER A 61 -4.22 -4.44 0.27
C SER A 61 -5.10 -5.59 -0.22
N HIS A 62 -4.86 -6.10 -1.43
CA HIS A 62 -5.55 -7.26 -1.97
C HIS A 62 -5.18 -8.55 -1.22
N HIS A 63 -3.91 -8.72 -0.84
CA HIS A 63 -3.44 -9.87 -0.04
C HIS A 63 -3.84 -9.81 1.44
N ALA A 64 -4.06 -8.62 2.01
CA ALA A 64 -4.49 -8.46 3.40
C ALA A 64 -5.88 -9.09 3.66
N PRO A 65 -6.14 -9.68 4.84
CA PRO A 65 -7.46 -10.19 5.17
C PRO A 65 -8.48 -9.06 5.33
N LEU A 66 -9.72 -9.26 4.88
CA LEU A 66 -10.79 -8.27 5.06
C LEU A 66 -11.35 -8.33 6.49
N SER A 67 -10.61 -7.74 7.43
CA SER A 67 -10.96 -7.74 8.85
C SER A 67 -10.45 -6.48 9.55
N ASP A 68 -11.07 -6.12 10.66
CA ASP A 68 -10.65 -4.98 11.47
C ASP A 68 -9.95 -5.44 12.75
N GLY A 69 -8.62 -5.38 12.76
CA GLY A 69 -7.81 -5.61 13.96
C GLY A 69 -7.79 -7.05 14.47
N LYS A 70 -8.31 -8.02 13.70
CA LYS A 70 -8.53 -9.42 14.14
C LYS A 70 -7.31 -10.33 13.99
N THR A 71 -6.25 -9.85 13.35
CA THR A 71 -5.03 -10.61 13.07
C THR A 71 -4.03 -10.56 14.22
N GLY A 72 -2.97 -11.38 14.15
CA GLY A 72 -1.92 -11.39 15.17
C GLY A 72 -1.19 -10.05 15.36
N SER A 73 -0.97 -9.33 14.27
CA SER A 73 -0.31 -8.02 14.25
C SER A 73 -1.25 -6.87 14.61
N SER A 74 -2.57 -7.11 14.59
CA SER A 74 -3.64 -6.10 14.62
C SER A 74 -3.80 -5.31 13.31
N TYR A 75 -3.14 -5.70 12.22
CA TYR A 75 -3.34 -5.15 10.87
C TYR A 75 -4.01 -6.15 9.92
N PRO A 76 -4.84 -5.72 8.96
CA PRO A 76 -5.35 -4.36 8.80
C PRO A 76 -6.34 -4.01 9.93
N HIS A 77 -6.54 -2.71 10.13
CA HIS A 77 -7.54 -2.20 11.08
C HIS A 77 -8.16 -0.89 10.59
N TRP A 78 -9.24 -0.48 11.23
CA TRP A 78 -9.97 0.73 10.93
C TRP A 78 -9.07 1.97 11.02
N PHE A 79 -9.00 2.71 9.93
CA PHE A 79 -8.47 4.05 9.86
C PHE A 79 -9.64 5.04 10.01
N THR A 80 -9.74 5.67 11.18
CA THR A 80 -10.84 6.59 11.51
C THR A 80 -10.93 7.78 10.57
N ASN A 81 -9.80 8.19 9.99
CA ASN A 81 -9.64 9.47 9.31
C ASN A 81 -10.18 10.66 10.11
N GLY A 82 -10.18 10.55 11.44
CA GLY A 82 -10.71 11.56 12.34
C GLY A 82 -12.20 11.45 12.70
N TYR A 83 -12.98 10.54 12.11
CA TYR A 83 -14.40 10.35 12.45
C TYR A 83 -14.61 9.37 13.62
N ASP A 84 -15.79 9.40 14.22
CA ASP A 84 -16.29 8.30 15.07
C ASP A 84 -16.99 7.20 14.24
N GLY A 85 -17.45 6.13 14.89
CA GLY A 85 -18.08 5.00 14.21
C GLY A 85 -19.48 5.28 13.65
N ASP A 86 -20.09 6.40 14.04
CA ASP A 86 -21.38 6.86 13.51
C ASP A 86 -21.21 7.91 12.39
N GLY A 87 -19.98 8.15 11.95
CA GLY A 87 -19.66 9.07 10.86
C GLY A 87 -19.65 10.55 11.26
N LYS A 88 -19.64 10.86 12.56
CA LYS A 88 -19.52 12.24 13.03
C LYS A 88 -18.05 12.62 13.12
N LEU A 89 -17.75 13.87 12.79
CA LEU A 89 -16.41 14.43 12.90
C LEU A 89 -16.28 15.17 14.25
N PRO A 90 -15.53 14.63 15.22
CA PRO A 90 -15.27 15.33 16.48
C PRO A 90 -14.57 16.67 16.25
N LYS A 91 -14.85 17.64 17.12
CA LYS A 91 -14.28 19.00 17.03
C LYS A 91 -12.76 18.97 17.03
N GLY A 92 -12.14 19.71 16.10
CA GLY A 92 -10.68 19.85 15.99
C GLY A 92 -9.99 18.77 15.17
N ARG A 93 -10.73 17.82 14.58
CA ARG A 93 -10.21 16.83 13.64
C ARG A 93 -10.40 17.31 12.20
N THR A 94 -9.39 17.09 11.37
CA THR A 94 -9.44 17.38 9.93
C THR A 94 -9.17 16.08 9.17
N PRO A 95 -10.17 15.51 8.47
CA PRO A 95 -9.98 14.29 7.70
C PRO A 95 -9.07 14.53 6.50
N ILE A 96 -8.22 13.55 6.18
CA ILE A 96 -7.47 13.52 4.92
C ILE A 96 -8.47 13.38 3.77
N LYS A 97 -8.30 14.19 2.74
CA LYS A 97 -9.05 14.12 1.48
C LYS A 97 -8.25 13.35 0.45
N PHE A 98 -8.78 12.22 -0.02
CA PHE A 98 -8.17 11.34 -1.00
C PHE A 98 -8.61 11.66 -2.44
N GLY A 99 -9.67 12.45 -2.62
CA GLY A 99 -10.19 12.81 -3.94
C GLY A 99 -11.09 11.75 -4.58
N LYS A 100 -11.62 10.82 -3.77
CA LYS A 100 -12.54 9.75 -4.22
C LYS A 100 -13.73 9.70 -3.28
N SER A 101 -14.95 9.74 -3.82
CA SER A 101 -16.20 9.71 -3.05
C SER A 101 -16.29 8.51 -2.09
N ASP A 102 -15.83 7.34 -2.54
CA ASP A 102 -15.83 6.12 -1.73
C ASP A 102 -14.91 6.21 -0.49
N CYS A 103 -13.88 7.05 -0.58
CA CYS A 103 -12.86 7.23 0.45
C CYS A 103 -13.13 8.46 1.34
N ASP A 104 -13.72 9.51 0.78
CA ASP A 104 -13.93 10.80 1.44
C ASP A 104 -15.27 10.89 2.19
N ARG A 105 -16.12 9.86 2.05
CA ARG A 105 -17.40 9.76 2.77
C ARG A 105 -17.19 9.44 4.26
N PRO A 106 -18.03 9.96 5.17
CA PRO A 106 -18.03 9.55 6.56
C PRO A 106 -18.22 8.02 6.72
N PRO A 107 -17.56 7.39 7.70
CA PRO A 107 -17.68 5.95 7.90
C PRO A 107 -19.02 5.58 8.56
N LYS A 108 -19.40 4.32 8.38
CA LYS A 108 -20.22 3.56 9.32
C LYS A 108 -19.38 2.40 9.83
N HIS A 109 -19.03 2.43 11.11
CA HIS A 109 -18.21 1.41 11.77
C HIS A 109 -18.91 0.95 13.05
N SER A 110 -19.43 -0.28 13.03
CA SER A 110 -19.99 -0.91 14.22
C SER A 110 -18.88 -1.32 15.18
N LYS A 111 -19.24 -1.65 16.43
CA LYS A 111 -18.30 -2.02 17.49
C LYS A 111 -17.23 -3.05 17.07
N ASP A 112 -17.59 -4.01 16.21
CA ASP A 112 -16.71 -5.10 15.76
C ASP A 112 -16.27 -4.99 14.29
N GLY A 113 -16.61 -3.88 13.62
CA GLY A 113 -16.28 -3.61 12.21
C GLY A 113 -16.80 -4.67 11.24
N ASN A 114 -17.96 -5.27 11.50
CA ASN A 114 -18.52 -6.34 10.67
C ASN A 114 -20.05 -6.25 10.51
N GLY A 115 -20.62 -5.08 10.76
CA GLY A 115 -22.03 -4.81 10.49
C GLY A 115 -22.32 -4.94 9.00
N LYS A 116 -23.49 -5.48 8.64
CA LYS A 116 -23.89 -5.68 7.23
C LYS A 116 -23.89 -4.40 6.39
N THR A 117 -24.01 -3.25 7.04
CA THR A 117 -24.05 -1.91 6.41
C THR A 117 -22.76 -1.12 6.63
N ASP A 118 -21.77 -1.71 7.30
CA ASP A 118 -20.53 -1.02 7.64
C ASP A 118 -19.74 -0.69 6.38
N HIS A 119 -19.20 0.52 6.35
CA HIS A 119 -18.32 1.00 5.31
C HIS A 119 -17.38 2.03 5.91
N TYR A 120 -16.09 1.81 5.78
CA TYR A 120 -15.07 2.64 6.41
C TYR A 120 -13.73 2.41 5.73
N LEU A 121 -12.68 3.07 6.21
CA LEU A 121 -11.33 2.92 5.67
C LEU A 121 -10.54 1.92 6.52
N LEU A 122 -9.79 1.05 5.86
CA LEU A 122 -8.78 0.22 6.48
C LEU A 122 -7.39 0.79 6.18
N GLU A 123 -6.50 0.72 7.16
CA GLU A 123 -5.06 0.93 6.96
C GLU A 123 -4.31 -0.41 7.05
N PHE A 124 -3.30 -0.55 6.19
CA PHE A 124 -2.40 -1.70 6.20
C PHE A 124 -0.95 -1.27 5.89
N PRO A 125 0.07 -1.84 6.54
CA PRO A 125 1.46 -1.48 6.25
C PRO A 125 1.82 -1.71 4.79
N THR A 126 2.60 -0.79 4.23
CA THR A 126 3.17 -0.91 2.89
C THR A 126 4.61 -0.40 2.90
N PHE A 127 5.44 -0.94 2.03
CA PHE A 127 6.90 -0.77 2.06
C PHE A 127 7.43 -0.34 0.68
N PRO A 128 8.58 0.36 0.62
CA PRO A 128 9.17 0.77 -0.66
C PRO A 128 9.50 -0.39 -1.62
N ASP A 129 9.91 -1.54 -1.09
CA ASP A 129 10.15 -2.77 -1.86
C ASP A 129 8.84 -3.48 -2.26
N GLY A 130 7.76 -3.20 -1.54
CA GLY A 130 6.40 -3.71 -1.72
C GLY A 130 6.17 -5.14 -1.23
N HIS A 131 7.02 -5.65 -0.32
CA HIS A 131 6.77 -6.95 0.29
C HIS A 131 5.46 -6.95 1.09
N ASP A 132 4.80 -8.10 1.19
CA ASP A 132 3.59 -8.24 1.98
C ASP A 132 3.91 -8.26 3.48
N TYR A 133 3.18 -7.44 4.24
CA TYR A 133 3.26 -7.42 5.69
C TYR A 133 2.70 -8.71 6.30
N LYS A 134 3.42 -9.31 7.24
CA LYS A 134 3.07 -10.54 7.96
C LYS A 134 2.03 -10.26 9.02
N PHE A 135 0.78 -10.10 8.58
CA PHE A 135 -0.33 -9.70 9.43
C PHE A 135 -0.63 -10.66 10.59
N ASP A 136 -0.25 -11.94 10.50
CA ASP A 136 -0.42 -12.90 11.61
C ASP A 136 0.75 -12.96 12.60
N SER A 137 1.81 -12.17 12.39
CA SER A 137 2.93 -12.08 13.34
C SER A 137 2.50 -11.42 14.65
N LYS A 138 2.68 -12.10 15.79
CA LYS A 138 2.24 -11.62 17.12
C LYS A 138 3.37 -11.08 17.99
N LYS A 139 4.40 -11.88 18.24
CA LYS A 139 5.53 -11.52 19.11
C LYS A 139 6.80 -12.27 18.65
N PRO A 140 7.78 -11.58 18.03
CA PRO A 140 7.72 -10.17 17.65
C PRO A 140 6.70 -9.95 16.52
N LYS A 141 5.94 -8.85 16.59
CA LYS A 141 5.22 -8.34 15.42
C LYS A 141 6.25 -7.83 14.43
N GLU A 142 6.01 -8.02 13.14
CA GLU A 142 6.82 -7.35 12.11
C GLU A 142 6.68 -5.83 12.26
N ASN A 143 7.77 -5.10 12.04
CA ASN A 143 7.76 -3.64 12.12
C ASN A 143 6.91 -3.09 10.96
N PRO A 144 5.80 -2.38 11.21
CA PRO A 144 4.91 -1.89 10.15
C PRO A 144 5.51 -0.72 9.35
N GLY A 145 6.67 -0.19 9.77
CA GLY A 145 7.25 1.01 9.16
C GLY A 145 6.33 2.24 9.28
N PRO A 146 6.65 3.32 8.55
CA PRO A 146 5.94 4.59 8.68
C PRO A 146 4.68 4.70 7.82
N ALA A 147 4.61 3.94 6.71
CA ALA A 147 3.59 4.12 5.69
C ALA A 147 2.46 3.10 5.78
N ARG A 148 1.28 3.49 5.29
CA ARG A 148 0.08 2.68 5.22
C ARG A 148 -0.58 2.87 3.85
N VAL A 149 -1.01 1.77 3.25
CA VAL A 149 -2.00 1.82 2.16
C VAL A 149 -3.39 1.97 2.78
N ILE A 150 -4.18 2.89 2.26
CA ILE A 150 -5.56 3.11 2.67
C ILE A 150 -6.50 2.58 1.60
N TYR A 151 -7.46 1.77 2.02
CA TYR A 151 -8.47 1.20 1.13
C TYR A 151 -9.82 1.06 1.85
N THR A 152 -10.90 0.90 1.08
CA THR A 152 -12.25 0.81 1.65
C THR A 152 -12.58 -0.59 2.17
N TYR A 153 -13.29 -0.67 3.28
CA TYR A 153 -14.10 -1.83 3.65
C TYR A 153 -15.53 -1.62 3.11
N PRO A 154 -16.19 -2.63 2.50
CA PRO A 154 -15.69 -3.98 2.25
C PRO A 154 -14.99 -4.15 0.88
N ASN A 155 -15.03 -3.15 0.00
CA ASN A 155 -14.76 -3.30 -1.43
C ASN A 155 -13.28 -3.26 -1.84
N LYS A 156 -12.37 -2.93 -0.91
CA LYS A 156 -10.94 -2.72 -1.17
C LYS A 156 -10.62 -1.69 -2.28
N VAL A 157 -11.42 -0.63 -2.37
CA VAL A 157 -11.12 0.49 -3.28
C VAL A 157 -9.89 1.21 -2.74
N PHE A 158 -8.81 1.28 -3.51
CA PHE A 158 -7.61 2.03 -3.15
C PHE A 158 -7.90 3.53 -3.01
N CYS A 159 -7.53 4.11 -1.87
CA CYS A 159 -7.71 5.53 -1.57
C CYS A 159 -6.42 6.32 -1.73
N GLY A 160 -5.30 5.79 -1.23
CA GLY A 160 -4.02 6.47 -1.30
C GLY A 160 -2.98 5.83 -0.37
N ILE A 161 -1.78 6.39 -0.39
CA ILE A 161 -0.71 6.04 0.56
C ILE A 161 -0.54 7.21 1.53
N ILE A 162 -0.58 6.90 2.82
CA ILE A 162 -0.29 7.84 3.90
C ILE A 162 0.95 7.39 4.64
N ALA A 163 1.59 8.31 5.36
CA ALA A 163 2.70 7.97 6.25
C ALA A 163 2.69 8.81 7.51
N HIS A 164 3.22 8.25 8.59
CA HIS A 164 3.52 9.02 9.78
C HIS A 164 4.55 10.10 9.45
N THR A 165 4.40 11.29 10.02
CA THR A 165 5.35 12.38 9.78
C THR A 165 6.70 12.15 10.46
N LYS A 166 6.73 11.35 11.54
CA LYS A 166 7.93 11.07 12.33
C LYS A 166 7.94 9.62 12.80
N GLU A 167 9.02 8.89 12.51
CA GLU A 167 9.16 7.47 12.82
C GLU A 167 7.90 6.68 12.40
N ASN A 168 7.40 5.77 13.25
CA ASN A 168 6.29 4.89 12.93
C ASN A 168 5.01 5.23 13.72
N GLN A 169 4.85 6.48 14.19
CA GLN A 169 3.72 6.89 15.04
C GLN A 169 3.38 8.38 14.90
N GLY A 170 2.22 8.77 15.44
CA GLY A 170 1.77 10.17 15.47
C GLY A 170 0.93 10.57 14.25
N GLU A 171 1.03 11.84 13.86
CA GLU A 171 0.25 12.39 12.73
C GLU A 171 0.52 11.63 11.43
N LEU A 172 -0.55 11.29 10.71
CA LEU A 172 -0.50 10.70 9.38
C LEU A 172 -0.79 11.77 8.32
N LYS A 173 -0.03 11.79 7.23
CA LYS A 173 -0.25 12.68 6.10
C LYS A 173 -0.33 11.91 4.79
N LEU A 174 -1.14 12.42 3.86
CA LEU A 174 -1.21 11.91 2.49
C LEU A 174 0.12 12.16 1.79
N CYS A 175 0.66 11.12 1.17
CA CYS A 175 1.86 11.21 0.34
C CYS A 175 1.52 11.86 -1.02
N SER A 176 2.49 12.48 -1.68
CA SER A 176 2.30 13.11 -3.00
C SER A 176 2.62 12.12 -4.11
N HIS A 177 1.95 12.20 -5.27
CA HIS A 177 2.25 11.39 -6.45
C HIS A 177 1.96 12.14 -7.75
#